data_AF-A0A6I3I5F3-F1
#
_entry.id   AF-A0A6I3I5F3-F1
#
_cell.length_a   1.000
_cell.length_b   1.000
_cell.length_c   1.000
_cell.angle_alpha   90.00
_cell.angle_beta   90.00
_cell.angle_gamma   90.00
#
_symmetry.space_group_name_H-M   'P 1'
#
loop_
_entity.id
_entity.type
_entity.pdbx_description
1 polymer ?
#
loop_
_entity_poly.entity_id
_entity_poly.type
_entity_poly.pdbx_seq_one_letter_code
_entity_poly.pdbx_strand_id
1 'polypeptide(L)'
;MGPNVWKLIGTGAAMLAGMVANKIVNSGWQKATGKEAPSDPTNPDVDWKEALAFAAFSGLVIGIARLVAQRQAAKGFVAAVKRQSDDIGDVDLQAQIDARTSKA
;
A
#
# COMPACT_ATOMS: atom_id res chain seq x y z
N MET A 1 19.98 10.57 -14.24
CA MET A 1 19.05 11.54 -13.60
C MET A 1 19.39 11.60 -12.12
N GLY A 2 19.79 12.77 -11.61
CA GLY A 2 20.30 12.89 -10.24
C GLY A 2 19.26 12.53 -9.18
N PRO A 3 19.67 12.06 -7.99
CA PRO A 3 18.79 11.63 -6.90
C PRO A 3 17.77 12.71 -6.45
N ASN A 4 18.04 13.97 -6.76
CA ASN A 4 17.15 15.10 -6.46
C ASN A 4 15.89 15.13 -7.34
N VAL A 5 15.97 14.67 -8.59
CA VAL A 5 14.81 14.57 -9.49
C VAL A 5 13.84 13.49 -9.00
N TRP A 6 14.38 12.35 -8.57
CA TRP A 6 13.59 11.29 -7.95
C TRP A 6 12.90 11.73 -6.66
N LYS A 7 13.59 12.52 -5.83
CA LYS A 7 12.98 13.13 -4.64
C LYS A 7 11.85 14.09 -5.00
N LEU A 8 12.03 14.96 -6.01
CA LEU A 8 10.99 15.87 -6.47
C LEU A 8 9.75 15.14 -6.98
N ILE A 9 9.94 14.08 -7.77
CA ILE A 9 8.84 13.25 -8.26
C ILE A 9 8.15 12.54 -7.08
N GLY A 10 8.92 11.99 -6.14
CA GLY A 10 8.38 11.34 -4.94
C GLY A 10 7.56 12.29 -4.07
N THR A 11 8.07 13.50 -3.82
CA THR A 11 7.36 14.54 -3.08
C THR A 11 6.10 15.00 -3.81
N GLY A 12 6.19 15.26 -5.12
CA GLY A 12 5.03 15.64 -5.93
C GLY A 12 3.95 14.55 -5.96
N ALA A 13 4.35 13.29 -6.07
CA ALA A 13 3.45 12.15 -6.01
C ALA A 13 2.78 12.02 -4.63
N ALA A 14 3.51 12.23 -3.53
CA ALA A 14 2.96 12.21 -2.19
C ALA A 14 1.93 13.33 -1.96
N MET A 15 2.19 14.52 -2.50
CA MET A 15 1.24 15.64 -2.43
C MET A 15 -0.05 15.36 -3.21
N LEU A 16 0.07 14.84 -4.43
CA LEU A 16 -1.08 14.44 -5.24
C LEU A 16 -1.86 13.31 -4.57
N ALA A 17 -1.17 12.32 -4.01
CA ALA A 17 -1.79 11.23 -3.25
C ALA A 17 -2.54 11.76 -2.04
N GLY A 18 -1.97 12.72 -1.28
CA GLY A 18 -2.64 13.37 -0.17
C GLY A 18 -3.91 14.13 -0.58
N MET A 19 -3.87 14.84 -1.70
CA MET A 19 -5.04 15.56 -2.22
C MET A 19 -6.16 14.60 -2.63
N VAL A 20 -5.82 13.51 -3.35
CA VAL A 20 -6.78 12.49 -3.74
C VAL A 20 -7.34 11.74 -2.53
N ALA A 21 -6.50 11.41 -1.55
CA ALA A 21 -6.90 10.76 -0.31
C ALA A 21 -7.91 11.61 0.47
N ASN A 22 -7.64 12.92 0.63
CA ASN A 22 -8.58 13.84 1.28
C ASN A 22 -9.94 13.86 0.58
N LYS A 23 -9.95 13.88 -0.76
CA LYS A 23 -11.20 13.87 -1.53
C LYS A 23 -12.00 12.58 -1.33
N ILE A 24 -11.32 11.43 -1.33
CA ILE A 24 -11.96 10.13 -1.11
C ILE A 24 -12.54 10.05 0.30
N VAL A 25 -11.79 10.50 1.31
CA VAL A 25 -12.23 10.50 2.71
C VAL A 25 -13.45 11.40 2.90
N ASN A 26 -13.40 12.64 2.39
CA ASN A 26 -14.53 13.56 2.47
C ASN A 26 -15.77 13.02 1.74
N SER A 27 -15.62 12.52 0.51
CA SER A 27 -16.74 11.95 -0.24
C SER A 27 -17.29 10.67 0.39
N GLY A 28 -16.42 9.84 0.98
CA GLY A 28 -16.82 8.63 1.69
C GLY A 28 -17.65 8.93 2.92
N TRP A 29 -17.24 9.93 3.71
CA TRP A 29 -17.99 10.38 4.87
C TRP A 29 -19.32 11.05 4.50
N GLN A 30 -19.31 11.94 3.50
CA GLN A 30 -20.54 12.58 3.04
C GLN A 30 -21.56 11.56 2.52
N LYS A 31 -21.11 10.49 1.84
CA LYS A 31 -21.98 9.39 1.42
C LYS A 31 -22.51 8.55 2.59
N ALA A 32 -21.71 8.32 3.62
CA ALA A 32 -22.09 7.48 4.75
C ALA A 32 -23.02 8.22 5.73
N THR A 33 -22.76 9.50 5.99
CA THR A 33 -23.37 10.26 7.08
C THR A 33 -24.25 11.41 6.57
N GLY A 34 -24.16 11.77 5.28
CA GLY A 34 -24.93 12.87 4.68
C GLY A 34 -24.46 14.27 5.09
N LYS A 35 -23.39 14.38 5.88
CA LYS A 35 -22.84 15.63 6.44
C LYS A 35 -21.40 15.83 5.99
N GLU A 36 -20.93 17.08 5.96
CA GLU A 36 -19.52 17.40 5.70
C GLU A 36 -18.62 16.75 6.76
N ALA A 37 -17.42 16.34 6.35
CA ALA A 37 -16.51 15.62 7.22
C ALA A 37 -16.04 16.53 8.38
N PRO A 38 -16.13 16.08 9.64
CA PRO A 38 -15.74 16.85 10.82
C PRO A 38 -14.22 17.05 10.95
N SER A 39 -13.48 16.90 9.86
CA SER A 39 -12.01 17.06 9.77
C SER A 39 -11.60 18.44 9.29
N ASP A 40 -12.51 19.41 9.32
CA ASP A 40 -12.20 20.79 9.00
C ASP A 40 -11.43 21.42 10.19
N PRO A 41 -10.11 21.68 10.05
CA PRO A 41 -9.28 22.19 11.15
C PRO A 41 -9.70 23.59 11.63
N THR A 42 -10.61 24.23 10.90
CA THR A 42 -11.12 25.59 11.13
C THR A 42 -12.47 25.66 11.83
N ASN A 43 -13.11 24.51 12.13
CA ASN A 43 -14.43 24.50 12.74
C ASN A 43 -14.39 24.17 14.24
N PRO A 44 -14.55 25.17 15.14
CA PRO A 44 -14.48 24.98 16.59
C PRO A 44 -15.71 24.24 17.19
N ASP A 45 -16.72 23.91 16.40
CA ASP A 45 -17.97 23.25 16.83
C ASP A 45 -18.00 21.73 16.57
N VAL A 46 -16.85 21.10 16.28
CA VAL A 46 -16.80 19.63 16.14
C VAL A 46 -16.94 18.98 17.52
N ASP A 47 -18.13 18.48 17.80
CA ASP A 47 -18.47 17.76 19.03
C ASP A 47 -17.52 16.54 19.19
N TRP A 48 -16.80 16.45 20.31
CA TRP A 48 -15.74 15.45 20.53
C TRP A 48 -16.20 14.00 20.32
N LYS A 49 -17.50 13.74 20.52
CA LYS A 49 -18.11 12.43 20.29
C LYS A 49 -18.17 12.06 18.80
N GLU A 50 -18.42 13.04 17.94
CA GLU A 50 -18.53 12.85 16.49
C GLU A 50 -17.13 12.65 15.87
N ALA A 51 -16.14 13.38 16.38
CA ALA A 51 -14.73 13.15 16.04
C ALA A 51 -14.23 11.75 16.47
N LEU A 52 -14.61 11.29 17.67
CA LEU A 52 -14.23 9.96 18.15
C LEU A 52 -14.87 8.85 17.32
N ALA A 53 -16.15 9.00 16.95
CA ALA A 53 -16.85 8.07 16.06
C ALA A 53 -16.20 8.02 14.66
N PHE A 54 -15.84 9.18 14.11
CA PHE A 54 -15.10 9.28 12.85
C PHE A 54 -13.74 8.57 12.93
N ALA A 55 -12.98 8.84 14.00
CA ALA A 55 -11.66 8.25 14.19
C ALA A 55 -11.72 6.73 14.37
N ALA A 56 -12.68 6.22 15.14
CA ALA A 56 -12.89 4.79 15.33
C ALA A 56 -13.27 4.10 14.00
N PHE A 57 -14.19 4.69 13.25
CA PHE A 57 -14.62 4.16 11.95
C PHE A 57 -13.47 4.19 10.93
N SER A 58 -12.79 5.32 10.80
CA SER A 58 -11.62 5.48 9.94
C SER A 58 -10.50 4.51 10.31
N GLY A 59 -10.23 4.34 11.61
CA GLY A 59 -9.25 3.39 12.12
C GLY A 59 -9.60 1.94 11.76
N LEU A 60 -10.87 1.55 11.89
CA LEU A 60 -11.35 0.23 11.52
C LEU A 60 -11.17 -0.03 10.01
N VAL A 61 -11.61 0.91 9.17
CA VAL A 61 -11.50 0.80 7.70
C VAL A 61 -10.05 0.70 7.27
N ILE A 62 -9.17 1.56 7.78
CA ILE A 62 -7.73 1.54 7.47
C ILE A 62 -7.10 0.23 7.96
N GLY A 63 -7.47 -0.25 9.14
CA GLY A 63 -7.01 -1.54 9.67
C GLY A 63 -7.36 -2.72 8.76
N ILE A 64 -8.62 -2.79 8.31
CA ILE A 64 -9.07 -3.82 7.37
C ILE A 64 -8.33 -3.69 6.03
N ALA A 65 -8.23 -2.48 5.49
CA ALA A 65 -7.52 -2.23 4.24
C ALA A 65 -6.05 -2.68 4.32
N ARG A 66 -5.37 -2.39 5.43
CA ARG A 66 -4.00 -2.84 5.68
C ARG A 66 -3.90 -4.35 5.78
N LEU A 67 -4.83 -5.01 6.46
CA LEU A 67 -4.88 -6.47 6.55
C LEU A 67 -5.04 -7.12 5.19
N VAL A 68 -5.95 -6.60 4.36
CA VAL A 68 -6.17 -7.07 2.98
C VAL A 68 -4.92 -6.81 2.14
N ALA A 69 -4.37 -5.59 2.19
CA ALA A 69 -3.17 -5.23 1.47
C ALA A 69 -1.96 -6.11 1.86
N GLN A 70 -1.75 -6.39 3.14
CA GLN A 70 -0.68 -7.27 3.60
C GLN A 70 -0.92 -8.72 3.17
N ARG A 71 -2.16 -9.22 3.18
CA ARG A 71 -2.46 -10.55 2.63
C ARG A 71 -2.19 -10.64 1.13
N GLN A 72 -2.55 -9.60 0.37
CA GLN A 72 -2.33 -9.56 -1.07
C GLN A 72 -0.85 -9.37 -1.40
N ALA A 73 -0.14 -8.53 -0.65
CA ALA A 73 1.30 -8.40 -0.73
C ALA A 73 1.98 -9.72 -0.39
N ALA A 74 1.58 -10.43 0.67
CA ALA A 74 2.13 -11.75 0.98
C ALA A 74 1.92 -12.76 -0.18
N LYS A 75 0.73 -12.80 -0.78
CA LYS A 75 0.49 -13.66 -1.97
C LYS A 75 1.32 -13.24 -3.18
N GLY A 76 1.43 -11.94 -3.45
CA GLY A 76 2.19 -11.40 -4.57
C GLY A 76 3.72 -11.54 -4.38
N PHE A 77 4.22 -11.32 -3.17
CA PHE A 77 5.62 -11.46 -2.81
C PHE A 77 6.03 -12.94 -2.79
N VAL A 78 5.19 -13.84 -2.27
CA VAL A 78 5.42 -15.29 -2.36
C VAL A 78 5.41 -15.76 -3.82
N ALA A 79 4.50 -15.25 -4.66
CA ALA A 79 4.50 -15.58 -6.09
C ALA A 79 5.74 -15.05 -6.83
N ALA A 80 6.22 -13.85 -6.47
CA ALA A 80 7.44 -13.28 -7.03
C ALA A 80 8.70 -14.03 -6.57
N VAL A 81 8.80 -14.34 -5.28
CA VAL A 81 9.91 -15.10 -4.69
C VAL A 81 9.92 -16.55 -5.17
N LYS A 82 8.75 -17.17 -5.36
CA LYS A 82 8.66 -18.54 -5.89
C LYS A 82 9.20 -18.63 -7.32
N ARG A 83 8.90 -17.65 -8.19
CA ARG A 83 9.48 -17.57 -9.55
C ARG A 83 11.01 -17.47 -9.51
N GLN A 84 11.55 -16.70 -8.57
CA GLN A 84 13.00 -16.58 -8.41
C GLN A 84 13.64 -17.90 -7.93
N SER A 85 12.96 -18.66 -7.06
CA SER A 85 13.48 -19.93 -6.55
C SER A 85 13.48 -21.05 -7.58
N ASP A 86 12.45 -21.14 -8.43
CA ASP A 86 12.39 -22.15 -9.49
C ASP A 86 13.51 -21.92 -10.52
N ASP A 87 13.74 -20.65 -10.91
CA ASP A 87 14.76 -20.27 -11.90
C ASP A 87 16.20 -20.52 -11.40
N ILE A 88 16.47 -20.30 -10.11
CA ILE A 88 17.79 -20.54 -9.52
C ILE A 88 18.07 -22.05 -9.34
N GLY A 89 17.04 -22.86 -9.07
CA GLY A 89 17.18 -24.31 -8.95
C GLY A 89 17.53 -24.97 -10.29
N ASP A 90 16.87 -24.57 -11.37
CA ASP A 90 17.07 -25.18 -12.68
C ASP A 90 18.44 -24.86 -13.30
N VAL A 91 18.97 -23.65 -13.07
CA VAL A 91 20.28 -23.21 -13.62
C VAL A 91 21.45 -23.96 -12.98
N ASP A 92 21.38 -24.25 -11.67
CA ASP A 92 22.43 -24.98 -10.96
C ASP A 92 22.35 -26.50 -11.21
N LEU A 93 21.13 -27.07 -11.31
CA LEU A 93 20.96 -28.48 -11.64
C LEU A 93 21.49 -28.84 -13.03
N GLN A 94 21.19 -28.02 -14.05
CA GLN A 94 21.71 -28.24 -15.41
C GLN A 94 23.24 -28.15 -15.44
N ALA A 95 23.81 -27.11 -14.83
CA ALA A 95 25.26 -26.93 -14.77
C ALA A 95 25.97 -28.09 -14.06
N GLN A 96 25.37 -28.65 -12.99
CA GLN A 96 25.93 -29.81 -12.30
C GLN A 96 25.77 -31.11 -13.10
N ILE A 97 24.66 -31.29 -13.83
CA ILE A 97 24.45 -32.46 -14.70
C ILE A 97 25.50 -32.46 -15.81
N ASP A 98 25.69 -31.33 -16.49
CA ASP A 98 26.69 -31.17 -17.57
C ASP A 98 28.13 -31.39 -17.06
N ALA A 99 28.45 -30.89 -15.87
CA ALA A 99 29.75 -31.12 -15.25
C ALA A 99 29.98 -32.59 -14.85
N ARG A 100 28.91 -33.32 -14.52
CA ARG A 100 28.96 -34.76 -14.21
C ARG A 100 29.01 -35.63 -15.46
N THR A 101 28.27 -35.29 -16.52
CA THR A 101 28.32 -35.99 -17.81
C THR A 101 29.61 -35.74 -18.56
N SER A 102 30.22 -34.56 -18.44
CA SER A 102 31.53 -34.26 -19.04
C SER A 102 32.70 -35.05 -18.45
N LYS A 103 32.54 -35.63 -17.25
CA LYS A 103 33.59 -36.42 -16.57
C LYS A 103 33.44 -37.93 -16.76
N ALA A 104 32.42 -38.39 -17.49
CA ALA A 104 32.18 -39.78 -17.86
C ALA A 104 32.64 -40.02 -19.30
#